data_AF-A0A923Y9U0-F1
#
_entry.id   AF-A0A923Y9U0-F1
#
_cell.length_a   1.000
_cell.length_b   1.000
_cell.length_c   1.000
_cell.angle_alpha   90.00
_cell.angle_beta   90.00
_cell.angle_gamma   90.00
#
_symmetry.space_group_name_H-M   'P 1'
#
loop_
_entity.id
_entity.type
_entity.pdbx_description
1 polymer ?
#
loop_
_entity_poly.entity_id
_entity_poly.type
_entity_poly.pdbx_seq_one_letter_code
_entity_poly.pdbx_strand_id
1 'polypeptide(L)'
;IRLNIAKYNKSLSLPVVPWYDQAYLISRDSTFAYDPSWHAGLYYVQEAASMFVQQALNTITLDYSDPLLCLDLCAAPGGKSTLFASWLGQRGTLVSNELIGSRTEILKENIIKWGLGNTLVTNNDPAQFSALGEVFDVILVDAPCSGEGLFRRDPEARKEWSMKQVGVNVERQQSILTNAWNSLKEGGYLIYSTCTFNKEENEGQIAFLQENFGAEFIPIAVKEEWNIYQTEANGSYRFFPGRTAGEGFALCLLRKTDSSNDGKVKYKSKAISPVQWHRKFPLSDYIDIEKSQTQACIANDQYMALTRHQFEICQTLLHSHYIKYAGTDIGSYKQKDFIPSHALSQSIYLNGNAFEQVELTYEEAIAYLRKENVLPASTAGKGLQLVTYNQTNLGFMKLISPTRSNNYYPNEWRIRQAPELNAQEKFLLK
;
A
#
# COMPACT_ATOMS: atom_id res chain seq x y z
N ILE A 1 5.70 12.16 7.51
CA ILE A 1 4.76 11.80 6.42
C ILE A 1 5.51 11.59 5.13
N ARG A 2 4.90 10.87 4.19
CA ARG A 2 5.36 10.70 2.82
C ARG A 2 4.29 11.22 1.87
N LEU A 3 4.66 12.09 0.93
CA LEU A 3 3.70 12.63 -0.03
C LEU A 3 3.33 11.60 -1.11
N ASN A 4 2.08 11.66 -1.57
CA ASN A 4 1.64 10.99 -2.78
C ASN A 4 1.87 11.91 -3.98
N ILE A 5 3.05 11.84 -4.59
CA ILE A 5 3.42 12.77 -5.68
C ILE A 5 2.48 12.68 -6.89
N ALA A 6 1.78 11.54 -7.07
CA ALA A 6 0.77 11.40 -8.12
C ALA A 6 -0.49 12.25 -7.87
N LYS A 7 -0.76 12.65 -6.63
CA LYS A 7 -1.90 13.51 -6.24
C LYS A 7 -1.49 14.89 -5.75
N TYR A 8 -0.30 15.02 -5.16
CA TYR A 8 0.19 16.25 -4.55
C TYR A 8 1.71 16.39 -4.71
N ASN A 9 2.13 17.31 -5.56
CA ASN A 9 3.53 17.49 -5.96
C ASN A 9 4.16 18.80 -5.45
N LYS A 10 3.56 19.46 -4.46
CA LYS A 10 4.10 20.69 -3.87
C LYS A 10 5.08 20.36 -2.75
N SER A 11 6.17 21.11 -2.68
CA SER A 11 7.14 21.01 -1.57
C SER A 11 6.55 21.59 -0.28
N LEU A 12 6.86 20.97 0.86
CA LEU A 12 6.47 21.48 2.17
C LEU A 12 7.63 22.21 2.83
N SER A 13 7.32 23.26 3.60
CA SER A 13 8.29 23.94 4.46
C SER A 13 8.51 23.16 5.77
N LEU A 14 8.89 21.89 5.65
CA LEU A 14 9.17 20.97 6.75
C LEU A 14 10.55 20.32 6.57
N PRO A 15 11.21 19.87 7.64
CA PRO A 15 12.44 19.10 7.52
C PRO A 15 12.19 17.80 6.74
N VAL A 16 13.04 17.51 5.75
CA VAL A 16 12.94 16.28 4.95
C VAL A 16 13.48 15.06 5.71
N VAL A 17 12.98 13.87 5.37
CA VAL A 17 13.60 12.62 5.81
C VAL A 17 14.92 12.44 5.06
N PRO A 18 16.07 12.21 5.74
CA PRO A 18 17.39 12.27 5.08
C PRO A 18 17.56 11.35 3.86
N TRP A 19 16.97 10.15 3.92
CA TRP A 19 17.03 9.14 2.86
C TRP A 19 15.80 9.15 1.94
N TYR A 20 14.90 10.13 2.05
CA TYR A 20 13.78 10.26 1.12
C TYR A 20 13.25 11.70 1.04
N ASP A 21 13.57 12.36 -0.06
CA ASP A 21 13.25 13.77 -0.35
C ASP A 21 11.75 14.08 -0.48
N GLN A 22 10.91 13.10 -0.81
CA GLN A 22 9.44 13.25 -0.86
C GLN A 22 8.77 12.96 0.49
N ALA A 23 9.55 12.79 1.55
CA ALA A 23 9.07 12.57 2.90
C ALA A 23 9.57 13.65 3.86
N TYR A 24 8.73 13.98 4.83
CA TYR A 24 8.92 15.08 5.76
C TYR A 24 8.73 14.62 7.20
N LEU A 25 9.57 15.11 8.10
CA LEU A 25 9.43 14.96 9.54
C LEU A 25 8.34 15.91 10.05
N ILE A 26 7.49 15.40 10.93
CA ILE A 26 6.35 16.14 11.50
C ILE A 26 6.43 16.11 13.03
N SER A 27 5.75 17.06 13.68
CA SER A 27 5.58 17.02 15.15
C SER A 27 4.75 15.80 15.56
N ARG A 28 5.05 15.21 16.73
CA ARG A 28 4.27 14.11 17.31
C ARG A 28 2.85 14.52 17.70
N ASP A 29 2.61 15.80 17.92
CA ASP A 29 1.30 16.33 18.31
C ASP A 29 0.39 16.62 17.10
N SER A 30 0.88 16.37 15.88
CA SER A 30 0.09 16.54 14.66
C SER A 30 -1.04 15.52 14.60
N THR A 31 -2.19 15.94 14.08
CA THR A 31 -3.32 15.03 13.81
C THR A 31 -3.64 15.02 12.33
N PHE A 32 -3.98 13.85 11.82
CA PHE A 32 -4.33 13.62 10.42
C PHE A 32 -5.73 13.02 10.28
N ALA A 33 -6.31 12.47 11.35
CA ALA A 33 -7.63 11.83 11.31
C ALA A 33 -8.76 12.80 10.92
N TYR A 34 -8.56 14.10 11.22
CA TYR A 34 -9.47 15.18 10.87
C TYR A 34 -9.00 16.00 9.66
N ASP A 35 -7.92 15.62 8.99
CA ASP A 35 -7.44 16.29 7.79
C ASP A 35 -8.07 15.63 6.55
N PRO A 36 -8.96 16.29 5.79
CA PRO A 36 -9.56 15.70 4.59
C PRO A 36 -8.51 15.30 3.55
N SER A 37 -7.34 15.96 3.53
CA SER A 37 -6.23 15.64 2.63
C SER A 37 -5.65 14.25 2.88
N TRP A 38 -5.67 13.78 4.13
CA TRP A 38 -5.27 12.41 4.46
C TRP A 38 -6.28 11.38 3.93
N HIS A 39 -7.58 11.69 4.06
CA HIS A 39 -8.64 10.83 3.53
C HIS A 39 -8.67 10.79 2.00
N ALA A 40 -8.24 11.86 1.34
CA ALA A 40 -8.00 11.91 -0.10
C ALA A 40 -6.69 11.22 -0.56
N GLY A 41 -5.89 10.72 0.40
CA GLY A 41 -4.64 10.02 0.13
C GLY A 41 -3.53 10.90 -0.45
N LEU A 42 -3.49 12.20 -0.10
CA LEU A 42 -2.42 13.11 -0.53
C LEU A 42 -1.08 12.81 0.15
N TYR A 43 -1.11 12.15 1.31
CA TYR A 43 0.08 11.71 2.02
C TYR A 43 -0.21 10.47 2.87
N TYR A 44 0.85 9.76 3.23
CA TYR A 44 0.81 8.63 4.16
C TYR A 44 1.61 8.97 5.43
N VAL A 45 1.07 8.60 6.59
CA VAL A 45 1.76 8.74 7.88
C VAL A 45 2.54 7.46 8.16
N GLN A 46 3.85 7.51 7.96
CA GLN A 46 4.76 6.38 8.12
C GLN A 46 5.96 6.80 8.95
N GLU A 47 6.55 5.84 9.65
CA GLU A 47 7.79 6.00 10.41
C GLU A 47 8.97 6.21 9.44
N ALA A 48 9.87 7.13 9.76
CA ALA A 48 10.88 7.61 8.82
C ALA A 48 11.87 6.52 8.42
N ALA A 49 12.38 5.71 9.36
CA ALA A 49 13.36 4.65 9.06
C ALA A 49 12.78 3.58 8.12
N SER A 50 11.49 3.24 8.29
CA SER A 50 10.77 2.35 7.38
C SER A 50 10.73 2.84 5.93
N MET A 51 10.93 4.13 5.67
CA MET A 51 10.95 4.67 4.31
C MET A 51 12.27 4.40 3.57
N PHE A 52 13.29 3.89 4.25
CA PHE A 52 14.56 3.49 3.62
C PHE A 52 14.39 2.36 2.59
N VAL A 53 13.25 1.65 2.59
CA VAL A 53 12.82 0.77 1.50
C VAL A 53 12.93 1.45 0.13
N GLN A 54 12.74 2.76 0.04
CA GLN A 54 12.94 3.53 -1.20
C GLN A 54 14.37 3.40 -1.74
N GLN A 55 15.38 3.41 -0.87
CA GLN A 55 16.78 3.30 -1.29
C GLN A 55 17.10 1.88 -1.77
N ALA A 56 16.54 0.87 -1.12
CA ALA A 56 16.62 -0.52 -1.59
C ALA A 56 16.01 -0.67 -2.98
N LEU A 57 14.79 -0.16 -3.18
CA LEU A 57 14.10 -0.18 -4.48
C LEU A 57 14.88 0.59 -5.57
N ASN A 58 15.50 1.72 -5.23
CA ASN A 58 16.32 2.50 -6.17
C ASN A 58 17.63 1.81 -6.55
N THR A 59 18.08 0.82 -5.76
CA THR A 59 19.32 0.04 -6.03
C THR A 59 19.04 -1.12 -7.00
N ILE A 60 17.79 -1.56 -7.10
CA ILE A 60 17.40 -2.70 -7.95
C ILE A 60 17.61 -2.36 -9.42
N THR A 61 18.26 -3.28 -10.13
CA THR A 61 18.47 -3.20 -11.58
C THR A 61 17.85 -4.44 -12.21
N LEU A 62 16.81 -4.24 -13.02
CA LEU A 62 16.07 -5.30 -13.69
C LEU A 62 15.87 -4.96 -15.16
N ASP A 63 15.53 -5.97 -15.96
CA ASP A 63 14.98 -5.75 -17.30
C ASP A 63 13.53 -5.26 -17.17
N TYR A 64 13.19 -4.23 -17.94
CA TYR A 64 11.87 -3.62 -17.99
C TYR A 64 11.19 -3.84 -19.35
N SER A 65 11.66 -4.80 -20.15
CA SER A 65 11.04 -5.20 -21.41
C SER A 65 9.61 -5.72 -21.22
N ASP A 66 9.38 -6.44 -20.12
CA ASP A 66 8.09 -6.98 -19.72
C ASP A 66 7.60 -6.31 -18.42
N PRO A 67 6.27 -6.24 -18.21
CA PRO A 67 5.73 -5.72 -16.95
C PRO A 67 6.22 -6.54 -15.75
N LEU A 68 6.75 -5.86 -14.74
CA LEU A 68 7.22 -6.51 -13.52
C LEU A 68 6.05 -7.03 -12.68
N LEU A 69 6.26 -8.15 -12.00
CA LEU A 69 5.38 -8.66 -10.97
C LEU A 69 6.11 -8.62 -9.62
N CYS A 70 5.62 -7.78 -8.71
CA CYS A 70 6.22 -7.58 -7.40
C CYS A 70 5.29 -8.06 -6.28
N LEU A 71 5.86 -8.43 -5.13
CA LEU A 71 5.12 -8.87 -3.95
C LEU A 71 5.53 -8.07 -2.72
N ASP A 72 4.56 -7.55 -1.97
CA ASP A 72 4.71 -7.17 -0.58
C ASP A 72 3.99 -8.24 0.26
N LEU A 73 4.76 -9.12 0.90
CA LEU A 73 4.23 -10.37 1.47
C LEU A 73 3.53 -10.16 2.84
N CYS A 74 3.91 -9.10 3.55
CA CYS A 74 3.44 -8.75 4.89
C CYS A 74 3.04 -7.27 4.92
N ALA A 75 2.01 -6.95 4.12
CA ALA A 75 1.77 -5.61 3.62
C ALA A 75 1.03 -4.67 4.59
N ALA A 76 0.17 -5.17 5.49
CA ALA A 76 -0.65 -4.26 6.30
C ALA A 76 0.19 -3.47 7.32
N PRO A 77 -0.13 -2.19 7.57
CA PRO A 77 -1.31 -1.46 7.09
C PRO A 77 -1.19 -0.85 5.68
N GLY A 78 -0.07 -0.99 4.97
CA GLY A 78 0.09 -0.54 3.58
C GLY A 78 1.10 0.59 3.35
N GLY A 79 1.82 1.03 4.38
CA GLY A 79 2.80 2.13 4.25
C GLY A 79 3.94 1.80 3.28
N LYS A 80 4.51 0.59 3.39
CA LYS A 80 5.53 0.11 2.46
C LYS A 80 4.94 -0.31 1.11
N SER A 81 3.74 -0.88 1.08
CA SER A 81 3.05 -1.24 -0.16
C SER A 81 2.76 -0.03 -1.04
N THR A 82 2.29 1.06 -0.44
CA THR A 82 2.05 2.31 -1.17
C THR A 82 3.36 2.96 -1.65
N LEU A 83 4.47 2.77 -0.92
CA LEU A 83 5.82 3.20 -1.35
C LEU A 83 6.27 2.37 -2.55
N PHE A 84 6.17 1.06 -2.43
CA PHE A 84 6.54 0.12 -3.48
C PHE A 84 5.70 0.31 -4.74
N ALA A 85 4.38 0.50 -4.61
CA ALA A 85 3.48 0.81 -5.71
C ALA A 85 3.84 2.13 -6.41
N SER A 86 4.28 3.14 -5.64
CA SER A 86 4.73 4.43 -6.20
C SER A 86 6.03 4.27 -6.98
N TRP A 87 6.99 3.51 -6.44
CA TRP A 87 8.22 3.17 -7.17
C TRP A 87 7.91 2.36 -8.42
N LEU A 88 7.00 1.39 -8.37
CA LEU A 88 6.68 0.54 -9.50
C LEU A 88 6.04 1.33 -10.65
N GLY A 89 5.14 2.27 -10.33
CA GLY A 89 4.46 3.11 -11.31
C GLY A 89 3.71 2.26 -12.34
N GLN A 90 3.87 2.60 -13.63
CA GLN A 90 3.26 1.86 -14.74
C GLN A 90 4.07 0.65 -15.22
N ARG A 91 5.22 0.36 -14.59
CA ARG A 91 6.14 -0.70 -15.04
C ARG A 91 5.69 -2.11 -14.66
N GLY A 92 4.60 -2.27 -13.93
CA GLY A 92 4.23 -3.58 -13.44
C GLY A 92 3.02 -3.59 -12.52
N THR A 93 2.92 -4.69 -11.77
CA THR A 93 1.83 -4.95 -10.82
C THR A 93 2.38 -5.37 -9.47
N LEU A 94 1.88 -4.74 -8.41
CA LEU A 94 2.19 -5.11 -7.04
C LEU A 94 1.09 -6.03 -6.49
N VAL A 95 1.46 -7.18 -5.96
CA VAL A 95 0.59 -7.98 -5.08
C VAL A 95 0.91 -7.61 -3.65
N SER A 96 -0.06 -7.13 -2.89
CA SER A 96 0.07 -6.76 -1.48
C SER A 96 -0.73 -7.72 -0.63
N ASN A 97 -0.02 -8.59 0.10
CA ASN A 97 -0.59 -9.67 0.88
C ASN A 97 -0.60 -9.36 2.37
N GLU A 98 -1.69 -9.67 3.05
CA GLU A 98 -1.77 -9.69 4.51
C GLU A 98 -2.45 -10.97 4.95
N LEU A 99 -1.84 -11.71 5.89
CA LEU A 99 -2.40 -12.97 6.38
C LEU A 99 -3.62 -12.75 7.29
N ILE A 100 -3.62 -11.69 8.10
CA ILE A 100 -4.68 -11.42 9.07
C ILE A 100 -5.82 -10.65 8.40
N GLY A 101 -6.96 -11.31 8.24
CA GLY A 101 -8.10 -10.75 7.50
C GLY A 101 -8.57 -9.37 7.98
N SER A 102 -8.57 -9.12 9.30
CA SER A 102 -8.94 -7.81 9.86
C SER A 102 -7.98 -6.68 9.47
N ARG A 103 -6.68 -6.99 9.32
CA ARG A 103 -5.66 -6.04 8.86
C ARG A 103 -5.68 -5.86 7.35
N THR A 104 -6.20 -6.84 6.60
CA THR A 104 -6.31 -6.75 5.14
C THR A 104 -7.27 -5.66 4.71
N GLU A 105 -8.36 -5.42 5.45
CA GLU A 105 -9.30 -4.34 5.13
C GLU A 105 -8.66 -2.95 5.30
N ILE A 106 -7.77 -2.79 6.30
CA ILE A 106 -6.97 -1.56 6.50
C ILE A 106 -5.97 -1.37 5.35
N LEU A 107 -5.30 -2.46 4.93
CA LEU A 107 -4.43 -2.44 3.75
C LEU A 107 -5.20 -2.00 2.50
N LYS A 108 -6.36 -2.60 2.26
CA LYS A 108 -7.24 -2.25 1.13
C LYS A 108 -7.64 -0.78 1.16
N GLU A 109 -8.05 -0.26 2.32
CA GLU A 109 -8.38 1.16 2.49
C GLU A 109 -7.21 2.06 2.05
N ASN A 110 -6.00 1.78 2.56
CA ASN A 110 -4.83 2.60 2.25
C ASN A 110 -4.42 2.51 0.77
N ILE A 111 -4.53 1.33 0.15
CA ILE A 111 -4.28 1.16 -1.29
C ILE A 111 -5.30 1.95 -2.12
N ILE A 112 -6.59 1.90 -1.74
CA ILE A 112 -7.65 2.67 -2.41
C ILE A 112 -7.38 4.18 -2.28
N LYS A 113 -7.12 4.67 -1.06
CA LYS A 113 -6.78 6.09 -0.84
C LYS A 113 -5.57 6.51 -1.65
N TRP A 114 -4.56 5.65 -1.80
CA TRP A 114 -3.36 5.97 -2.58
C TRP A 114 -3.63 6.10 -4.09
N GLY A 115 -4.53 5.29 -4.64
CA GLY A 115 -5.19 5.57 -5.93
C GLY A 115 -4.42 5.26 -7.21
N LEU A 116 -3.27 4.57 -7.14
CA LEU A 116 -2.42 4.29 -8.31
C LEU A 116 -2.98 3.22 -9.27
N GLY A 117 -3.90 2.38 -8.81
CA GLY A 117 -4.53 1.34 -9.63
C GLY A 117 -3.58 0.21 -10.10
N ASN A 118 -2.34 0.15 -9.62
CA ASN A 118 -1.34 -0.85 -10.01
C ASN A 118 -1.19 -2.00 -8.98
N THR A 119 -2.10 -2.11 -8.01
CA THR A 119 -2.00 -3.07 -6.89
C THR A 119 -3.17 -4.07 -6.85
N LEU A 120 -2.88 -5.31 -6.51
CA LEU A 120 -3.83 -6.34 -6.07
C LEU A 120 -3.66 -6.54 -4.56
N VAL A 121 -4.76 -6.59 -3.81
CA VAL A 121 -4.74 -6.90 -2.37
C VAL A 121 -5.20 -8.32 -2.15
N THR A 122 -4.41 -9.10 -1.41
CA THR A 122 -4.66 -10.52 -1.19
C THR A 122 -4.65 -10.88 0.30
N ASN A 123 -5.36 -11.94 0.66
CA ASN A 123 -5.38 -12.46 2.03
C ASN A 123 -5.04 -13.96 2.04
N ASN A 124 -3.75 -14.28 1.96
CA ASN A 124 -3.28 -15.65 1.78
C ASN A 124 -2.05 -15.97 2.62
N ASP A 125 -1.85 -17.27 2.85
CA ASP A 125 -0.65 -17.82 3.47
C ASP A 125 0.54 -17.72 2.49
N PRO A 126 1.75 -17.32 2.97
CA PRO A 126 2.96 -17.28 2.16
C PRO A 126 3.25 -18.55 1.34
N ALA A 127 2.90 -19.74 1.86
CA ALA A 127 3.11 -21.00 1.16
C ALA A 127 2.31 -21.12 -0.15
N GLN A 128 1.20 -20.38 -0.29
CA GLN A 128 0.43 -20.37 -1.53
C GLN A 128 1.16 -19.63 -2.65
N PHE A 129 1.94 -18.60 -2.33
CA PHE A 129 2.78 -17.89 -3.30
C PHE A 129 3.97 -18.74 -3.72
N SER A 130 4.61 -19.42 -2.76
CA SER A 130 5.67 -20.40 -3.02
C SER A 130 5.22 -21.47 -4.03
N ALA A 131 3.96 -21.92 -3.94
CA ALA A 131 3.40 -22.90 -4.87
C ALA A 131 3.21 -22.39 -6.32
N LEU A 132 3.28 -21.08 -6.56
CA LEU A 132 3.29 -20.51 -7.92
C LEU A 132 4.62 -20.74 -8.65
N GLY A 133 5.68 -21.11 -7.91
CA GLY A 133 7.04 -21.12 -8.40
C GLY A 133 7.60 -19.71 -8.56
N GLU A 134 8.72 -19.61 -9.27
CA GLU A 134 9.51 -18.41 -9.43
C GLU A 134 8.85 -17.39 -10.37
N VAL A 135 7.95 -16.54 -9.84
CA VAL A 135 7.13 -15.60 -10.64
C VAL A 135 7.36 -14.14 -10.31
N PHE A 136 7.87 -13.82 -9.12
CA PHE A 136 8.07 -12.43 -8.68
C PHE A 136 9.47 -11.94 -9.02
N ASP A 137 9.55 -10.72 -9.57
CA ASP A 137 10.80 -10.04 -9.89
C ASP A 137 11.41 -9.38 -8.65
N VAL A 138 10.55 -8.85 -7.77
CA VAL A 138 10.95 -8.24 -6.50
C VAL A 138 9.96 -8.60 -5.40
N ILE A 139 10.47 -9.05 -4.26
CA ILE A 139 9.67 -9.33 -3.07
C ILE A 139 10.14 -8.44 -1.92
N LEU A 140 9.19 -7.86 -1.20
CA LEU A 140 9.37 -7.19 0.08
C LEU A 140 8.79 -8.08 1.20
N VAL A 141 9.61 -8.35 2.20
CA VAL A 141 9.24 -9.02 3.44
C VAL A 141 9.55 -8.09 4.61
N ASP A 142 8.53 -7.34 5.04
CA ASP A 142 8.53 -6.65 6.34
C ASP A 142 8.03 -7.62 7.42
N ALA A 143 8.94 -8.40 7.97
CA ALA A 143 8.55 -9.57 8.73
C ALA A 143 7.94 -9.22 10.10
N PRO A 144 6.93 -9.98 10.55
CA PRO A 144 6.54 -10.01 11.95
C PRO A 144 7.76 -10.30 12.81
N CYS A 145 8.03 -9.45 13.80
CA CYS A 145 9.23 -9.50 14.62
C CYS A 145 8.92 -9.19 16.09
N SER A 146 9.92 -9.29 16.96
CA SER A 146 9.78 -8.97 18.39
C SER A 146 9.48 -7.49 18.70
N GLY A 147 9.62 -6.60 17.72
CA GLY A 147 9.11 -5.23 17.79
C GLY A 147 9.84 -4.33 18.80
N GLU A 148 11.12 -4.57 19.08
CA GLU A 148 11.90 -3.78 20.04
C GLU A 148 11.94 -2.28 19.68
N GLY A 149 11.89 -1.94 18.38
CA GLY A 149 11.77 -0.57 17.89
C GLY A 149 10.46 0.13 18.27
N LEU A 150 9.43 -0.62 18.69
CA LEU A 150 8.15 -0.06 19.12
C LEU A 150 8.13 0.31 20.61
N PHE A 151 9.11 -0.12 21.41
CA PHE A 151 9.11 0.03 22.88
C PHE A 151 8.93 1.46 23.39
N ARG A 152 9.38 2.47 22.62
CA ARG A 152 9.21 3.89 22.98
C ARG A 152 7.78 4.39 22.76
N ARG A 153 7.04 3.78 21.84
CA ARG A 153 5.67 4.16 21.46
C ARG A 153 4.61 3.28 22.11
N ASP A 154 4.91 2.01 22.30
CA ASP A 154 3.99 1.00 22.80
C ASP A 154 4.54 0.33 24.07
N PRO A 155 4.05 0.73 25.25
CA PRO A 155 4.42 0.09 26.51
C PRO A 155 4.04 -1.40 26.59
N GLU A 156 3.01 -1.86 25.88
CA GLU A 156 2.58 -3.26 25.92
C GLU A 156 3.55 -4.16 25.16
N ALA A 157 4.15 -3.67 24.06
CA ALA A 157 5.20 -4.39 23.33
C ALA A 157 6.37 -4.80 24.25
N ARG A 158 6.69 -3.99 25.27
CA ARG A 158 7.72 -4.33 26.26
C ARG A 158 7.33 -5.49 27.18
N LYS A 159 6.05 -5.66 27.48
CA LYS A 159 5.55 -6.74 28.36
C LYS A 159 5.47 -8.07 27.63
N GLU A 160 5.19 -8.04 26.33
CA GLU A 160 5.08 -9.23 25.49
C GLU A 160 6.44 -9.79 25.06
N TRP A 161 7.51 -8.97 25.16
CA TRP A 161 8.84 -9.36 24.75
C TRP A 161 9.48 -10.41 25.69
N SER A 162 10.09 -11.44 25.10
CA SER A 162 10.91 -12.43 25.82
C SER A 162 11.85 -13.15 24.85
N MET A 163 12.95 -13.73 25.34
CA MET A 163 13.86 -14.57 24.53
C MET A 163 13.13 -15.74 23.85
N LYS A 164 12.11 -16.30 24.54
CA LYS A 164 11.25 -17.34 23.94
C LYS A 164 10.49 -16.82 22.73
N GLN A 165 9.95 -15.60 22.81
CA GLN A 165 9.21 -14.99 21.71
C GLN A 165 10.13 -14.62 20.54
N VAL A 166 11.38 -14.21 20.80
CA VAL A 166 12.41 -14.01 19.78
C VAL A 166 12.61 -15.31 18.99
N GLY A 167 12.83 -16.45 19.66
CA GLY A 167 12.98 -17.75 18.98
C GLY A 167 11.78 -18.14 18.12
N VAL A 168 10.55 -17.92 18.60
CA VAL A 168 9.33 -18.16 17.81
C VAL A 168 9.27 -17.26 16.56
N ASN A 169 9.71 -16.01 16.67
CA ASN A 169 9.74 -15.08 15.54
C ASN A 169 10.82 -15.44 14.53
N VAL A 170 11.99 -15.91 14.97
CA VAL A 170 13.07 -16.42 14.12
C VAL A 170 12.57 -17.58 13.25
N GLU A 171 11.95 -18.60 13.85
CA GLU A 171 11.41 -19.74 13.09
C GLU A 171 10.32 -19.31 12.09
N ARG A 172 9.45 -18.38 12.51
CA ARG A 172 8.42 -17.80 11.64
C ARG A 172 9.03 -17.04 10.47
N GLN A 173 10.05 -16.21 10.72
CA GLN A 173 10.77 -15.45 9.71
C GLN A 173 11.42 -16.37 8.69
N GLN A 174 12.11 -17.43 9.12
CA GLN A 174 12.70 -18.43 8.24
C GLN A 174 11.66 -19.09 7.33
N SER A 175 10.48 -19.43 7.87
CA SER A 175 9.38 -19.99 7.07
C SER A 175 8.85 -18.98 6.03
N ILE A 176 8.63 -17.73 6.41
CA ILE A 176 8.18 -16.67 5.48
C ILE A 176 9.24 -16.43 4.39
N LEU A 177 10.50 -16.31 4.79
CA LEU A 177 11.63 -16.08 3.90
C LEU A 177 11.84 -17.22 2.91
N THR A 178 11.71 -18.47 3.35
CA THR A 178 11.77 -19.65 2.47
C THR A 178 10.68 -19.58 1.39
N ASN A 179 9.43 -19.27 1.79
CA ASN A 179 8.33 -19.15 0.84
C ASN A 179 8.50 -17.97 -0.12
N ALA A 180 9.00 -16.83 0.37
CA ALA A 180 9.35 -15.70 -0.47
C ALA A 180 10.43 -16.10 -1.49
N TRP A 181 11.53 -16.72 -1.04
CA TRP A 181 12.65 -17.10 -1.90
C TRP A 181 12.26 -18.10 -2.99
N ASN A 182 11.41 -19.06 -2.69
CA ASN A 182 10.90 -20.04 -3.65
C ASN A 182 9.96 -19.45 -4.70
N SER A 183 9.39 -18.27 -4.42
CA SER A 183 8.54 -17.55 -5.38
C SER A 183 9.26 -16.42 -6.13
N LEU A 184 10.51 -16.14 -5.76
CA LEU A 184 11.37 -15.15 -6.39
C LEU A 184 12.07 -15.74 -7.61
N LYS A 185 12.04 -15.01 -8.73
CA LYS A 185 12.78 -15.33 -9.96
C LYS A 185 14.29 -15.36 -9.73
N GLU A 186 14.99 -16.19 -10.48
CA GLU A 186 16.44 -16.04 -10.69
C GLU A 186 16.76 -14.61 -11.17
N GLY A 187 17.78 -13.99 -10.60
CA GLY A 187 18.11 -12.58 -10.79
C GLY A 187 17.19 -11.59 -10.05
N GLY A 188 16.09 -12.08 -9.45
CA GLY A 188 15.15 -11.27 -8.67
C GLY A 188 15.72 -10.81 -7.33
N TYR A 189 15.06 -9.80 -6.75
CA TYR A 189 15.50 -9.14 -5.52
C TYR A 189 14.55 -9.37 -4.34
N LEU A 190 15.11 -9.63 -3.17
CA LEU A 190 14.41 -9.70 -1.90
C LEU A 190 14.84 -8.53 -1.01
N ILE A 191 13.87 -7.71 -0.61
CA ILE A 191 14.04 -6.72 0.45
C ILE A 191 13.51 -7.35 1.74
N TYR A 192 14.37 -7.54 2.73
CA TYR A 192 13.98 -8.01 4.06
C TYR A 192 14.11 -6.88 5.06
N SER A 193 13.09 -6.67 5.89
CA SER A 193 13.13 -5.68 6.96
C SER A 193 12.42 -6.11 8.23
N THR A 194 12.85 -5.52 9.35
CA THR A 194 12.21 -5.69 10.66
C THR A 194 12.19 -4.37 11.43
N CYS A 195 11.37 -4.30 12.48
CA CYS A 195 11.40 -3.21 13.47
C CYS A 195 12.00 -3.67 14.82
N THR A 196 13.01 -4.54 14.78
CA THR A 196 13.70 -5.05 15.98
C THR A 196 15.22 -4.90 15.92
N PHE A 197 15.92 -4.95 17.07
CA PHE A 197 17.36 -4.72 17.14
C PHE A 197 18.18 -6.01 17.31
N ASN A 198 17.62 -7.09 17.84
CA ASN A 198 18.39 -8.30 18.06
C ASN A 198 18.98 -8.87 16.76
N LYS A 199 20.08 -9.62 16.89
CA LYS A 199 20.80 -10.14 15.72
C LYS A 199 20.13 -11.38 15.12
N GLU A 200 19.41 -12.15 15.91
CA GLU A 200 18.78 -13.41 15.47
C GLU A 200 17.71 -13.17 14.41
N GLU A 201 16.89 -12.12 14.59
CA GLU A 201 15.85 -11.70 13.64
C GLU A 201 16.40 -10.82 12.50
N ASN A 202 17.69 -10.43 12.55
CA ASN A 202 18.32 -9.57 11.55
C ASN A 202 19.43 -10.33 10.81
N GLU A 203 20.69 -10.21 11.24
CA GLU A 203 21.82 -10.88 10.57
C GLU A 203 21.69 -12.40 10.57
N GLY A 204 21.04 -12.99 11.58
CA GLY A 204 20.76 -14.43 11.62
C GLY A 204 19.86 -14.86 10.46
N GLN A 205 18.89 -14.04 10.06
CA GLN A 205 18.02 -14.33 8.91
C GLN A 205 18.75 -14.12 7.58
N ILE A 206 19.65 -13.14 7.52
CA ILE A 206 20.52 -12.94 6.35
C ILE A 206 21.42 -14.16 6.19
N ALA A 207 22.15 -14.55 7.24
CA ALA A 207 23.03 -15.72 7.24
C ALA A 207 22.26 -16.99 6.84
N PHE A 208 21.06 -17.20 7.39
CA PHE A 208 20.18 -18.30 6.99
C PHE A 208 19.92 -18.32 5.48
N LEU A 209 19.59 -17.17 4.86
CA LEU A 209 19.37 -17.09 3.41
C LEU A 209 20.65 -17.34 2.60
N GLN A 210 21.80 -16.84 3.06
CA GLN A 210 23.08 -17.05 2.38
C GLN A 210 23.53 -18.51 2.44
N GLU A 211 23.43 -19.13 3.62
CA GLU A 211 23.87 -20.51 3.86
C GLU A 211 22.97 -21.55 3.18
N ASN A 212 21.65 -21.33 3.20
CA ASN A 212 20.69 -22.32 2.68
C ASN A 212 20.31 -22.09 1.22
N PHE A 213 20.43 -20.87 0.72
CA PHE A 213 19.94 -20.51 -0.62
C PHE A 213 20.95 -19.75 -1.48
N GLY A 214 22.18 -19.53 -1.00
CA GLY A 214 23.21 -18.82 -1.77
C GLY A 214 22.88 -17.34 -2.01
N ALA A 215 22.05 -16.73 -1.16
CA ALA A 215 21.61 -15.34 -1.34
C ALA A 215 22.80 -14.37 -1.44
N GLU A 216 22.81 -13.54 -2.48
CA GLU A 216 23.84 -12.51 -2.68
C GLU A 216 23.41 -11.20 -2.01
N PHE A 217 24.26 -10.65 -1.15
CA PHE A 217 24.02 -9.34 -0.56
C PHE A 217 24.28 -8.21 -1.57
N ILE A 218 23.35 -7.27 -1.68
CA ILE A 218 23.45 -6.12 -2.57
C ILE A 218 23.60 -4.83 -1.75
N PRO A 219 24.76 -4.16 -1.81
CA PRO A 219 24.99 -2.91 -1.11
C PRO A 219 24.08 -1.77 -1.61
N ILE A 220 23.40 -1.11 -0.69
CA ILE A 220 22.68 0.14 -0.88
C ILE A 220 23.62 1.30 -0.55
N ALA A 221 23.69 2.29 -1.45
CA ALA A 221 24.45 3.51 -1.19
C ALA A 221 23.84 4.29 -0.02
N VAL A 222 24.65 4.56 1.00
CA VAL A 222 24.28 5.37 2.17
C VAL A 222 25.22 6.54 2.31
N LYS A 223 24.68 7.69 2.73
CA LYS A 223 25.49 8.86 3.05
C LYS A 223 25.87 8.86 4.52
N GLU A 224 27.08 9.32 4.84
CA GLU A 224 27.59 9.35 6.20
C GLU A 224 26.69 10.18 7.14
N GLU A 225 26.17 11.31 6.63
CA GLU A 225 25.27 12.18 7.39
C GLU A 225 23.92 11.55 7.77
N TRP A 226 23.56 10.42 7.15
CA TRP A 226 22.34 9.69 7.52
C TRP A 226 22.48 8.92 8.83
N ASN A 227 23.71 8.71 9.31
CA ASN A 227 24.02 8.00 10.55
C ASN A 227 23.45 6.56 10.59
N ILE A 228 23.22 5.96 9.42
CA ILE A 228 22.76 4.57 9.29
C ILE A 228 23.96 3.64 9.55
N TYR A 229 23.80 2.71 10.48
CA TYR A 229 24.85 1.76 10.80
C TYR A 229 24.75 0.53 9.90
N GLN A 230 25.75 0.33 9.05
CA GLN A 230 25.88 -0.91 8.29
C GLN A 230 26.71 -1.91 9.09
N THR A 231 26.22 -3.14 9.26
CA THR A 231 27.00 -4.20 9.91
C THR A 231 28.13 -4.69 9.00
N GLU A 232 29.12 -5.38 9.58
CA GLU A 232 30.23 -6.00 8.84
C GLU A 232 29.74 -7.05 7.81
N ALA A 233 30.70 -7.64 7.06
CA ALA A 233 30.54 -8.48 5.86
C ALA A 233 29.14 -9.12 5.67
N ASN A 234 28.51 -8.78 4.52
CA ASN A 234 27.16 -9.20 4.07
C ASN A 234 25.97 -8.44 4.71
N GLY A 235 26.23 -7.24 5.21
CA GLY A 235 25.52 -6.60 6.33
C GLY A 235 24.04 -6.18 6.20
N SER A 236 23.52 -5.77 7.36
CA SER A 236 22.21 -5.14 7.54
C SER A 236 22.37 -3.63 7.75
N TYR A 237 21.44 -2.84 7.21
CA TYR A 237 21.32 -1.40 7.46
C TYR A 237 20.46 -1.17 8.69
N ARG A 238 21.07 -0.69 9.77
CA ARG A 238 20.45 -0.52 11.08
C ARG A 238 20.20 0.95 11.41
N PHE A 239 19.00 1.18 11.93
CA PHE A 239 18.52 2.47 12.39
C PHE A 239 18.30 2.37 13.89
N PHE A 240 19.01 3.22 14.64
CA PHE A 240 18.95 3.22 16.10
C PHE A 240 18.38 4.55 16.62
N PRO A 241 17.48 4.51 17.62
CA PRO A 241 17.05 5.71 18.33
C PRO A 241 18.23 6.54 18.83
N GLY A 242 18.18 7.84 18.58
CA GLY A 242 19.23 8.78 18.99
C GLY A 242 20.44 8.84 18.06
N ARG A 243 20.54 7.96 17.05
CA ARG A 243 21.53 8.06 15.96
C ARG A 243 20.88 8.47 14.64
N THR A 244 19.80 7.80 14.28
CA THR A 244 19.02 8.09 13.07
C THR A 244 17.70 8.78 13.42
N ALA A 245 17.12 9.51 12.47
CA ALA A 245 15.76 10.02 12.57
C ALA A 245 14.74 8.85 12.49
N GLY A 246 14.46 8.19 13.62
CA GLY A 246 13.51 7.07 13.67
C GLY A 246 13.36 6.38 15.03
N GLU A 247 12.53 5.33 15.08
CA GLU A 247 12.24 4.51 16.28
C GLU A 247 13.07 3.22 16.38
N GLY A 248 13.51 2.68 15.24
CA GLY A 248 14.23 1.41 15.20
C GLY A 248 13.82 0.58 13.98
N PHE A 249 14.78 0.21 13.15
CA PHE A 249 14.54 -0.50 11.90
C PHE A 249 15.82 -1.20 11.44
N ALA A 250 15.65 -2.31 10.74
CA ALA A 250 16.73 -3.00 10.05
C ALA A 250 16.26 -3.38 8.64
N LEU A 251 17.15 -3.29 7.66
CA LEU A 251 16.87 -3.66 6.27
C LEU A 251 18.10 -4.28 5.61
N CYS A 252 17.89 -5.29 4.78
CA CYS A 252 18.87 -5.73 3.79
C CYS A 252 18.23 -5.91 2.42
N LEU A 253 19.08 -5.89 1.39
CA LEU A 253 18.71 -6.19 0.01
C LEU A 253 19.54 -7.39 -0.45
N LEU A 254 18.85 -8.40 -0.95
CA LEU A 254 19.43 -9.65 -1.40
C LEU A 254 19.02 -9.91 -2.86
N ARG A 255 19.88 -10.58 -3.63
CA ARG A 255 19.58 -11.07 -4.97
C ARG A 255 19.67 -12.59 -5.01
N LYS A 256 18.74 -13.21 -5.73
CA LYS A 256 18.78 -14.64 -6.01
C LYS A 256 19.66 -14.89 -7.24
N THR A 257 20.76 -15.62 -7.05
CA THR A 257 21.74 -15.86 -8.12
C THR A 257 21.41 -17.08 -8.98
N ASP A 258 20.81 -18.12 -8.39
CA ASP A 258 20.48 -19.37 -9.08
C ASP A 258 19.04 -19.79 -8.76
N SER A 259 18.38 -20.38 -9.76
CA SER A 259 17.07 -21.02 -9.59
C SER A 259 17.19 -22.26 -8.68
N SER A 260 16.31 -22.34 -7.67
CA SER A 260 16.23 -23.50 -6.79
C SER A 260 15.34 -24.54 -7.47
N ASN A 261 15.92 -25.66 -7.90
CA ASN A 261 15.26 -26.67 -8.75
C ASN A 261 14.22 -27.56 -8.02
N ASP A 262 13.76 -27.19 -6.83
CA ASP A 262 12.94 -28.06 -5.99
C ASP A 262 11.51 -27.54 -5.77
N GLY A 263 10.56 -28.34 -6.26
CA GLY A 263 9.23 -28.43 -5.65
C GLY A 263 8.10 -27.66 -6.32
N LYS A 264 7.62 -28.12 -7.48
CA LYS A 264 6.27 -27.77 -7.96
C LYS A 264 5.22 -28.37 -7.02
N VAL A 265 4.80 -27.62 -5.99
CA VAL A 265 3.68 -28.03 -5.13
C VAL A 265 2.36 -27.70 -5.84
N LYS A 266 1.65 -28.72 -6.31
CA LYS A 266 0.31 -28.54 -6.89
C LYS A 266 -0.71 -28.28 -5.78
N TYR A 267 -1.16 -27.04 -5.63
CA TYR A 267 -2.29 -26.70 -4.76
C TYR A 267 -3.63 -26.96 -5.48
N LYS A 268 -4.56 -27.64 -4.80
CA LYS A 268 -5.97 -27.70 -5.24
C LYS A 268 -6.72 -26.52 -4.68
N SER A 269 -7.57 -25.91 -5.51
CA SER A 269 -8.31 -24.73 -5.10
C SER A 269 -9.81 -24.84 -5.32
N LYS A 270 -10.55 -23.95 -4.65
CA LYS A 270 -12.00 -23.77 -4.82
C LYS A 270 -12.25 -22.59 -5.75
N ALA A 271 -13.12 -22.77 -6.75
CA ALA A 271 -13.45 -21.76 -7.74
C ALA A 271 -14.04 -20.50 -7.09
N ILE A 272 -13.44 -19.35 -7.37
CA ILE A 272 -14.02 -18.02 -7.18
C ILE A 272 -14.66 -17.60 -8.52
N SER A 273 -15.70 -16.76 -8.48
CA SER A 273 -16.26 -16.14 -9.69
C SER A 273 -15.14 -15.52 -10.53
N PRO A 274 -14.98 -15.93 -11.80
CA PRO A 274 -13.88 -15.44 -12.62
C PRO A 274 -14.06 -13.95 -12.92
N VAL A 275 -12.98 -13.18 -12.85
CA VAL A 275 -12.94 -11.85 -13.45
C VAL A 275 -13.07 -12.04 -14.97
N GLN A 276 -13.89 -11.24 -15.63
CA GLN A 276 -14.13 -11.35 -17.07
C GLN A 276 -13.97 -10.00 -17.76
N TRP A 277 -13.46 -9.99 -18.99
CA TRP A 277 -13.48 -8.79 -19.82
C TRP A 277 -14.91 -8.35 -20.12
N HIS A 278 -15.17 -7.04 -20.04
CA HIS A 278 -16.49 -6.46 -20.31
C HIS A 278 -16.41 -5.28 -21.28
N ARG A 279 -16.14 -5.58 -22.56
CA ARG A 279 -15.88 -4.58 -23.62
C ARG A 279 -17.02 -3.58 -23.90
N LYS A 280 -18.25 -3.88 -23.51
CA LYS A 280 -19.42 -3.00 -23.71
C LYS A 280 -19.55 -1.92 -22.65
N PHE A 281 -18.85 -2.04 -21.53
CA PHE A 281 -18.91 -1.02 -20.48
C PHE A 281 -18.07 0.18 -20.92
N PRO A 282 -18.62 1.40 -20.93
CA PRO A 282 -17.93 2.58 -21.46
C PRO A 282 -16.93 3.12 -20.43
N LEU A 283 -15.82 2.40 -20.25
CA LEU A 283 -14.83 2.72 -19.21
C LEU A 283 -14.20 4.11 -19.37
N SER A 284 -14.02 4.56 -20.61
CA SER A 284 -13.50 5.89 -20.95
C SER A 284 -14.33 7.04 -20.38
N ASP A 285 -15.61 6.80 -20.11
CA ASP A 285 -16.50 7.80 -19.52
C ASP A 285 -16.13 8.08 -18.07
N TYR A 286 -15.44 7.14 -17.39
CA TYR A 286 -15.11 7.21 -15.97
C TYR A 286 -13.62 7.37 -15.70
N ILE A 287 -12.74 6.81 -16.53
CA ILE A 287 -11.29 6.91 -16.35
C ILE A 287 -10.57 7.22 -17.66
N ASP A 288 -9.41 7.87 -17.53
CA ASP A 288 -8.45 8.11 -18.62
C ASP A 288 -7.78 6.79 -19.01
N ILE A 289 -8.37 6.08 -19.97
CA ILE A 289 -7.88 4.78 -20.46
C ILE A 289 -6.57 4.88 -21.23
N GLU A 290 -6.24 6.04 -21.80
CA GLU A 290 -4.98 6.26 -22.51
C GLU A 290 -3.81 6.29 -21.52
N LYS A 291 -3.95 7.03 -20.41
CA LYS A 291 -2.92 7.07 -19.36
C LYS A 291 -2.87 5.80 -18.54
N SER A 292 -4.03 5.23 -18.19
CA SER A 292 -4.07 4.06 -17.31
C SER A 292 -3.75 2.75 -18.05
N GLN A 293 -3.92 2.70 -19.37
CA GLN A 293 -3.77 1.49 -20.20
C GLN A 293 -4.66 0.33 -19.71
N THR A 294 -5.79 0.66 -19.10
CA THR A 294 -6.72 -0.31 -18.53
C THR A 294 -7.88 -0.62 -19.46
N GLN A 295 -8.51 -1.76 -19.21
CA GLN A 295 -9.71 -2.24 -19.88
C GLN A 295 -10.76 -2.64 -18.84
N ALA A 296 -12.02 -2.61 -19.26
CA ALA A 296 -13.14 -2.92 -18.38
C ALA A 296 -13.21 -4.42 -18.09
N CYS A 297 -13.24 -4.73 -16.80
CA CYS A 297 -13.49 -6.06 -16.27
C CYS A 297 -14.72 -6.07 -15.39
N ILE A 298 -15.32 -7.24 -15.19
CA ILE A 298 -16.42 -7.44 -14.26
C ILE A 298 -16.19 -8.69 -13.40
N ALA A 299 -16.51 -8.60 -12.11
CA ALA A 299 -16.60 -9.73 -11.20
C ALA A 299 -17.68 -9.45 -10.15
N ASN A 300 -18.59 -10.40 -9.92
CA ASN A 300 -19.68 -10.26 -8.94
C ASN A 300 -20.47 -8.94 -9.09
N ASP A 301 -20.87 -8.61 -10.32
CA ASP A 301 -21.58 -7.38 -10.70
C ASP A 301 -20.84 -6.06 -10.41
N GLN A 302 -19.55 -6.12 -10.04
CA GLN A 302 -18.68 -4.96 -9.89
C GLN A 302 -17.80 -4.78 -11.13
N TYR A 303 -17.87 -3.60 -11.73
CA TYR A 303 -16.97 -3.17 -12.79
C TYR A 303 -15.66 -2.68 -12.18
N MET A 304 -14.56 -3.07 -12.80
CA MET A 304 -13.20 -2.68 -12.41
C MET A 304 -12.37 -2.38 -13.64
N ALA A 305 -11.31 -1.59 -13.46
CA ALA A 305 -10.32 -1.29 -14.48
C ALA A 305 -9.03 -2.04 -14.18
N LEU A 306 -8.62 -2.89 -15.12
CA LEU A 306 -7.39 -3.68 -15.04
C LEU A 306 -6.59 -3.51 -16.33
N THR A 307 -5.27 -3.44 -16.23
CA THR A 307 -4.40 -3.66 -17.39
C THR A 307 -4.48 -5.13 -17.82
N ARG A 308 -4.02 -5.43 -19.04
CA ARG A 308 -3.95 -6.82 -19.52
C ARG A 308 -3.11 -7.71 -18.60
N HIS A 309 -1.95 -7.21 -18.17
CA HIS A 309 -1.05 -7.91 -17.25
C HIS A 309 -1.75 -8.22 -15.91
N GLN A 310 -2.44 -7.24 -15.32
CA GLN A 310 -3.20 -7.44 -14.08
C GLN A 310 -4.32 -8.46 -14.24
N PHE A 311 -5.03 -8.43 -15.36
CA PHE A 311 -6.07 -9.43 -15.65
C PHE A 311 -5.48 -10.85 -15.69
N GLU A 312 -4.36 -11.05 -16.38
CA GLU A 312 -3.68 -12.34 -16.50
C GLU A 312 -3.17 -12.85 -15.13
N ILE A 313 -2.63 -11.95 -14.29
CA ILE A 313 -2.27 -12.27 -12.90
C ILE A 313 -3.51 -12.64 -12.10
N CYS A 314 -4.59 -11.84 -12.17
CA CYS A 314 -5.84 -12.16 -11.49
C CYS A 314 -6.35 -13.54 -11.89
N GLN A 315 -6.36 -13.89 -13.18
CA GLN A 315 -6.75 -15.24 -13.62
C GLN A 315 -5.87 -16.31 -12.99
N THR A 316 -4.56 -16.10 -12.95
CA THR A 316 -3.61 -17.05 -12.36
C THR A 316 -3.87 -17.22 -10.86
N LEU A 317 -4.00 -16.11 -10.12
CA LEU A 317 -4.18 -16.09 -8.68
C LEU A 317 -5.57 -16.56 -8.24
N LEU A 318 -6.65 -16.25 -8.97
CA LEU A 318 -8.02 -16.65 -8.62
C LEU A 318 -8.20 -18.17 -8.51
N HIS A 319 -7.30 -18.94 -9.12
CA HIS A 319 -7.24 -20.36 -8.86
C HIS A 319 -6.87 -20.56 -7.39
N SER A 320 -5.68 -20.21 -6.92
CA SER A 320 -5.18 -20.63 -5.60
C SER A 320 -5.30 -19.61 -4.46
N HIS A 321 -5.66 -18.36 -4.73
CA HIS A 321 -5.55 -17.24 -3.80
C HIS A 321 -6.86 -16.47 -3.65
N TYR A 322 -7.10 -15.97 -2.44
CA TYR A 322 -8.18 -15.03 -2.15
C TYR A 322 -7.74 -13.59 -2.44
N ILE A 323 -8.37 -12.98 -3.46
CA ILE A 323 -8.16 -11.59 -3.88
C ILE A 323 -9.28 -10.72 -3.30
N LYS A 324 -8.90 -9.68 -2.56
CA LYS A 324 -9.79 -8.73 -1.87
C LYS A 324 -10.08 -7.46 -2.68
N TYR A 325 -9.17 -7.10 -3.56
CA TYR A 325 -9.21 -5.89 -4.38
C TYR A 325 -8.20 -6.02 -5.54
N ALA A 326 -8.53 -5.49 -6.71
CA ALA A 326 -7.62 -5.53 -7.87
C ALA A 326 -7.79 -4.27 -8.72
N GLY A 327 -6.68 -3.56 -8.99
CA GLY A 327 -6.66 -2.40 -9.87
C GLY A 327 -7.46 -1.23 -9.33
N THR A 328 -8.46 -0.76 -10.10
CA THR A 328 -9.40 0.29 -9.68
C THR A 328 -10.84 -0.21 -9.77
N ASP A 329 -11.54 -0.32 -8.65
CA ASP A 329 -12.99 -0.57 -8.65
C ASP A 329 -13.72 0.66 -9.20
N ILE A 330 -14.56 0.46 -10.21
CA ILE A 330 -15.30 1.53 -10.90
C ILE A 330 -16.68 1.72 -10.28
N GLY A 331 -17.41 0.63 -10.05
CA GLY A 331 -18.75 0.68 -9.45
C GLY A 331 -19.65 -0.44 -9.95
N SER A 332 -20.95 -0.29 -9.72
CA SER A 332 -21.95 -1.26 -10.14
C SER A 332 -23.27 -0.60 -10.50
N TYR A 333 -24.10 -1.28 -11.28
CA TYR A 333 -25.47 -0.85 -11.53
C TYR A 333 -26.42 -1.48 -10.51
N LYS A 334 -27.28 -0.66 -9.90
CA LYS A 334 -28.48 -1.14 -9.21
C LYS A 334 -29.68 -0.69 -10.01
N GLN A 335 -30.36 -1.67 -10.62
CA GLN A 335 -31.41 -1.41 -11.61
C GLN A 335 -30.86 -0.58 -12.78
N LYS A 336 -31.27 0.69 -12.91
CA LYS A 336 -30.78 1.62 -13.95
C LYS A 336 -29.79 2.65 -13.43
N ASP A 337 -29.61 2.73 -12.11
CA ASP A 337 -28.73 3.72 -11.49
C ASP A 337 -27.31 3.15 -11.36
N PHE A 338 -26.34 3.87 -11.93
CA PHE A 338 -24.93 3.61 -11.67
C PHE A 338 -24.55 4.10 -10.27
N ILE A 339 -23.91 3.23 -9.48
CA ILE A 339 -23.38 3.54 -8.17
C ILE A 339 -21.86 3.44 -8.26
N PRO A 340 -21.14 4.57 -8.25
CA PRO A 340 -19.69 4.56 -8.33
C PRO A 340 -19.09 3.97 -7.06
N SER A 341 -17.98 3.26 -7.23
CA SER A 341 -17.14 2.86 -6.10
C SER A 341 -16.40 4.08 -5.55
N HIS A 342 -16.14 4.09 -4.24
CA HIS A 342 -15.26 5.10 -3.66
C HIS A 342 -13.83 5.03 -4.23
N ALA A 343 -13.38 3.85 -4.68
CA ALA A 343 -12.07 3.72 -5.31
C ALA A 343 -11.94 4.55 -6.60
N LEU A 344 -13.04 4.69 -7.36
CA LEU A 344 -13.07 5.53 -8.55
C LEU A 344 -12.75 6.99 -8.21
N SER A 345 -13.34 7.55 -7.15
CA SER A 345 -13.04 8.93 -6.73
C SER A 345 -11.59 9.12 -6.29
N GLN A 346 -10.96 8.05 -5.78
CA GLN A 346 -9.57 8.09 -5.32
C GLN A 346 -8.55 7.81 -6.43
N SER A 347 -8.98 7.35 -7.60
CA SER A 347 -8.09 7.02 -8.70
C SER A 347 -7.41 8.26 -9.27
N ILE A 348 -6.11 8.18 -9.50
CA ILE A 348 -5.36 9.23 -10.22
C ILE A 348 -5.73 9.29 -11.71
N TYR A 349 -6.46 8.28 -12.21
CA TYR A 349 -6.91 8.20 -13.59
C TYR A 349 -8.39 8.56 -13.74
N LEU A 350 -9.07 9.03 -12.69
CA LEU A 350 -10.46 9.50 -12.80
C LEU A 350 -10.56 10.53 -13.94
N ASN A 351 -11.52 10.33 -14.84
CA ASN A 351 -11.84 11.33 -15.84
C ASN A 351 -12.55 12.50 -15.13
N GLY A 352 -11.89 13.65 -15.05
CA GLY A 352 -12.37 14.81 -14.29
C GLY A 352 -13.72 15.39 -14.77
N ASN A 353 -14.14 15.05 -15.99
CA ASN A 353 -15.42 15.47 -16.58
C ASN A 353 -16.53 14.42 -16.43
N ALA A 354 -16.24 13.25 -15.82
CA ALA A 354 -17.21 12.16 -15.66
C ALA A 354 -18.38 12.53 -14.74
N PHE A 355 -18.16 13.47 -13.82
CA PHE A 355 -19.12 13.86 -12.80
C PHE A 355 -19.06 15.37 -12.57
N GLU A 356 -20.22 15.95 -12.28
CA GLU A 356 -20.31 17.31 -11.75
C GLU A 356 -19.60 17.38 -10.39
N GLN A 357 -18.77 18.41 -10.18
CA GLN A 357 -17.96 18.56 -8.98
C GLN A 357 -18.62 19.52 -8.00
N VAL A 358 -18.48 19.22 -6.71
CA VAL A 358 -18.91 20.10 -5.62
C VAL A 358 -17.77 20.27 -4.62
N GLU A 359 -17.29 21.51 -4.54
CA GLU A 359 -16.24 21.91 -3.60
C GLU A 359 -16.87 22.19 -2.23
N LEU A 360 -16.38 21.49 -1.22
CA LEU A 360 -16.83 21.62 0.16
C LEU A 360 -15.95 22.60 0.95
N THR A 361 -16.56 23.32 1.89
CA THR A 361 -15.79 23.92 2.98
C THR A 361 -15.21 22.83 3.89
N TYR A 362 -14.35 23.21 4.83
CA TYR A 362 -13.82 22.25 5.79
C TYR A 362 -14.93 21.62 6.65
N GLU A 363 -15.87 22.43 7.16
CA GLU A 363 -16.96 21.97 8.03
C GLU A 363 -17.84 20.96 7.27
N GLU A 364 -18.15 21.25 6.02
CA GLU A 364 -18.88 20.37 5.12
C GLU A 364 -18.09 19.08 4.82
N ALA A 365 -16.78 19.18 4.59
CA ALA A 365 -15.91 18.02 4.36
C ALA A 365 -15.83 17.10 5.60
N ILE A 366 -15.75 17.66 6.80
CA ILE A 366 -15.80 16.88 8.04
C ILE A 366 -17.16 16.20 8.20
N ALA A 367 -18.26 16.91 7.99
CA ALA A 367 -19.60 16.32 8.01
C ALA A 367 -19.72 15.19 6.97
N TYR A 368 -19.16 15.39 5.77
CA TYR A 368 -19.09 14.37 4.73
C TYR A 368 -18.33 13.12 5.18
N LEU A 369 -17.11 13.28 5.73
CA LEU A 369 -16.27 12.17 6.22
C LEU A 369 -16.87 11.47 7.45
N ARG A 370 -17.76 12.13 8.18
CA ARG A 370 -18.57 11.54 9.27
C ARG A 370 -19.81 10.82 8.75
N LYS A 371 -20.03 10.85 7.43
CA LYS A 371 -21.19 10.25 6.74
C LYS A 371 -22.52 10.92 7.09
N GLU A 372 -22.48 12.22 7.40
CA GLU A 372 -23.66 13.03 7.70
C GLU A 372 -24.35 13.50 6.40
N ASN A 373 -25.57 14.04 6.53
CA ASN A 373 -26.30 14.66 5.43
C ASN A 373 -25.71 16.05 5.15
N VAL A 374 -24.96 16.19 4.05
CA VAL A 374 -24.32 17.44 3.63
C VAL A 374 -25.13 18.07 2.49
N LEU A 375 -25.34 19.39 2.57
CA LEU A 375 -26.06 20.19 1.59
C LEU A 375 -25.19 21.40 1.22
N PRO A 376 -24.25 21.23 0.27
CA PRO A 376 -23.25 22.25 -0.02
C PRO A 376 -23.90 23.54 -0.51
N ALA A 377 -23.46 24.68 0.03
CA ALA A 377 -23.99 26.00 -0.38
C ALA A 377 -23.71 26.32 -1.86
N SER A 378 -22.64 25.74 -2.41
CA SER A 378 -22.15 25.89 -3.79
C SER A 378 -22.91 25.03 -4.82
N THR A 379 -24.05 24.43 -4.45
CA THR A 379 -24.66 23.32 -5.20
C THR A 379 -24.93 23.63 -6.67
N ALA A 380 -24.27 22.85 -7.54
CA ALA A 380 -24.56 22.75 -8.95
C ALA A 380 -25.47 21.52 -9.17
N GLY A 381 -26.74 21.71 -9.53
CA GLY A 381 -27.64 20.63 -9.95
C GLY A 381 -28.10 19.58 -8.89
N LYS A 382 -29.19 18.86 -9.20
CA LYS A 382 -29.55 17.60 -8.53
C LYS A 382 -28.83 16.46 -9.24
N GLY A 383 -28.36 15.44 -8.50
CA GLY A 383 -27.74 14.28 -9.13
C GLY A 383 -26.55 13.71 -8.36
N LEU A 384 -25.85 12.78 -9.01
CA LEU A 384 -24.60 12.20 -8.53
C LEU A 384 -23.46 13.19 -8.80
N GLN A 385 -22.67 13.49 -7.77
CA GLN A 385 -21.61 14.49 -7.81
C GLN A 385 -20.33 13.93 -7.19
N LEU A 386 -19.20 14.38 -7.73
CA LEU A 386 -17.88 14.19 -7.15
C LEU A 386 -17.64 15.28 -6.11
N VAL A 387 -17.36 14.87 -4.89
CA VAL A 387 -17.08 15.74 -3.75
C VAL A 387 -15.60 16.06 -3.71
N THR A 388 -15.26 17.34 -3.65
CA THR A 388 -13.88 17.83 -3.58
C THR A 388 -13.65 18.72 -2.35
N TYR A 389 -12.40 18.75 -1.87
CA TYR A 389 -11.91 19.68 -0.86
C TYR A 389 -10.50 20.10 -1.22
N ASN A 390 -10.23 21.41 -1.23
CA ASN A 390 -9.02 22.02 -1.77
C ASN A 390 -8.68 21.45 -3.16
N GLN A 391 -9.67 21.37 -4.05
CA GLN A 391 -9.55 20.84 -5.42
C GLN A 391 -9.08 19.39 -5.49
N THR A 392 -9.22 18.63 -4.40
CA THR A 392 -8.85 17.22 -4.32
C THR A 392 -10.10 16.37 -4.10
N ASN A 393 -10.19 15.25 -4.82
CA ASN A 393 -11.32 14.33 -4.70
C ASN A 393 -11.39 13.67 -3.31
N LEU A 394 -12.53 13.82 -2.66
CA LEU A 394 -12.84 13.14 -1.39
C LEU A 394 -13.72 11.92 -1.58
N GLY A 395 -14.67 11.95 -2.52
CA GLY A 395 -15.63 10.87 -2.67
C GLY A 395 -16.83 11.24 -3.54
N PHE A 396 -17.92 10.49 -3.41
CA PHE A 396 -19.17 10.77 -4.12
C PHE A 396 -20.31 11.10 -3.16
N MET A 397 -21.27 11.87 -3.65
CA MET A 397 -22.58 12.07 -3.03
C MET A 397 -23.66 12.15 -4.10
N LYS A 398 -24.92 11.92 -3.72
CA LYS A 398 -26.08 12.15 -4.61
C LYS A 398 -27.04 13.12 -3.94
N LEU A 399 -27.19 14.32 -4.50
CA LEU A 399 -28.19 15.29 -4.05
C LEU A 399 -29.58 14.87 -4.57
N ILE A 400 -30.52 14.62 -3.66
CA ILE A 400 -31.87 14.14 -3.99
C ILE A 400 -32.86 15.31 -4.01
N SER A 401 -32.77 16.18 -3.00
CA SER A 401 -33.60 17.37 -2.82
C SER A 401 -32.79 18.48 -2.16
N PRO A 402 -33.32 19.72 -2.08
CA PRO A 402 -32.69 20.80 -1.33
C PRO A 402 -32.44 20.51 0.16
N THR A 403 -33.02 19.43 0.71
CA THR A 403 -32.93 19.06 2.12
C THR A 403 -32.29 17.69 2.35
N ARG A 404 -31.96 16.94 1.29
CA ARG A 404 -31.49 15.56 1.41
C ARG A 404 -30.43 15.22 0.36
N SER A 405 -29.31 14.68 0.85
CA SER A 405 -28.30 14.00 0.06
C SER A 405 -28.11 12.55 0.53
N ASN A 406 -27.60 11.70 -0.36
CA ASN A 406 -27.01 10.42 -0.01
C ASN A 406 -25.49 10.57 -0.04
N ASN A 407 -24.86 10.31 1.09
CA ASN A 407 -23.41 10.33 1.21
C ASN A 407 -22.83 8.93 0.93
N TYR A 408 -22.00 8.82 -0.12
CA TYR A 408 -21.40 7.55 -0.52
C TYR A 408 -20.01 7.29 0.08
N TYR A 409 -19.57 8.08 1.06
CA TYR A 409 -18.35 7.78 1.81
C TYR A 409 -18.47 6.40 2.50
N PRO A 410 -17.43 5.53 2.46
CA PRO A 410 -17.48 4.22 3.09
C PRO A 410 -17.85 4.29 4.57
N ASN A 411 -18.75 3.43 5.03
CA ASN A 411 -19.26 3.50 6.41
C ASN A 411 -18.18 3.14 7.44
N GLU A 412 -17.31 2.23 7.04
CA GLU A 412 -16.23 1.62 7.81
C GLU A 412 -15.10 2.62 8.07
N TRP A 413 -14.96 3.63 7.20
CA TRP A 413 -13.91 4.65 7.23
C TRP A 413 -14.38 5.96 7.88
N ARG A 414 -15.66 6.03 8.29
CA ARG A 414 -16.26 7.26 8.79
C ARG A 414 -15.58 7.74 10.08
N ILE A 415 -15.40 9.04 10.18
CA ILE A 415 -14.95 9.67 11.42
C ILE A 415 -16.06 9.53 12.46
N ARG A 416 -15.74 8.98 13.64
CA ARG A 416 -16.74 8.75 14.71
C ARG A 416 -16.84 9.92 15.70
N GLN A 417 -15.71 10.55 16.02
CA GLN A 417 -15.63 11.63 17.00
C GLN A 417 -15.59 12.99 16.31
N ALA A 418 -16.11 14.03 16.96
CA ALA A 418 -16.00 15.39 16.44
C ALA A 418 -14.56 15.90 16.64
N PRO A 419 -14.04 16.74 15.73
CA PRO A 419 -12.73 17.36 15.93
C PRO A 419 -12.75 18.28 17.16
N GLU A 420 -11.59 18.41 17.81
CA GLU A 420 -11.36 19.47 18.78
C GLU A 420 -11.45 20.86 18.11
N LEU A 421 -11.74 21.89 18.90
CA LEU A 421 -11.61 23.28 18.44
C LEU A 421 -10.18 23.49 17.90
N ASN A 422 -10.07 24.16 16.74
CA ASN A 422 -8.82 24.46 16.05
C ASN A 422 -8.00 23.25 15.56
N ALA A 423 -8.61 22.07 15.37
CA ALA A 423 -7.91 20.90 14.81
C ALA A 423 -7.16 21.20 13.49
N GLN A 424 -7.66 22.14 12.69
CA GLN A 424 -7.03 22.62 11.45
C GLN A 424 -5.62 23.18 11.64
N GLU A 425 -5.31 23.76 12.80
CA GLU A 425 -3.97 24.31 13.07
C GLU A 425 -2.91 23.22 13.07
N LYS A 426 -3.32 21.98 13.39
CA LYS A 426 -2.48 20.77 13.46
C LYS A 426 -2.39 20.01 12.12
N PHE A 427 -2.99 20.54 11.04
CA PHE A 427 -2.96 19.89 9.73
C PHE A 427 -1.60 20.00 9.07
N LEU A 428 -1.30 18.97 8.29
CA LEU A 428 0.02 18.76 7.69
C LEU A 428 0.14 19.40 6.32
N LEU A 429 -0.97 19.48 5.57
CA LEU A 429 -1.08 20.23 4.33
C LEU A 429 -1.97 21.44 4.60
N LYS A 430 -1.43 22.64 4.43
CA LYS A 430 -2.14 23.93 4.53
C LYS A 430 -2.14 24.62 3.18
#